data_AF-A0A353Z1J6-F1
#
_entry.id   AF-A0A353Z1J6-F1
#
_cell.length_a   1.000
_cell.length_b   1.000
_cell.length_c   1.000
_cell.angle_alpha   90.00
_cell.angle_beta   90.00
_cell.angle_gamma   90.00
#
_symmetry.space_group_name_H-M   'P 1'
#
loop_
_entity.id
_entity.type
_entity.pdbx_description
1 polymer ?
#
loop_
_entity_poly.entity_id
_entity_poly.type
_entity_poly.pdbx_seq_one_letter_code
_entity_poly.pdbx_strand_id
1 'polypeptide(L)'
;VRLFADAANAKTKLENGFDLTDYDQRSLDFAKDYSDKLLAIDVNIEVNEMLDTGWNLFNKHFKPEEVGIKQELVENYWPKS
;
A
#
# COMPACT_ATOMS: atom_id res chain seq x y z
N VAL A 1 -1.76 0.45 9.90
CA VAL A 1 -2.68 -0.59 10.41
C VAL A 1 -3.87 -0.85 9.47
N ARG A 2 -4.58 0.18 8.96
CA ARG A 2 -5.77 -0.03 8.09
C ARG A 2 -5.52 -0.80 6.79
N LEU A 3 -4.63 -0.33 5.90
CA LEU A 3 -4.40 -0.98 4.59
C LEU A 3 -3.90 -2.44 4.72
N PHE A 4 -3.11 -2.73 5.75
CA PHE A 4 -2.70 -4.10 6.07
C PHE A 4 -3.84 -4.96 6.62
N ALA A 5 -4.79 -4.37 7.36
CA ALA A 5 -6.00 -5.07 7.78
C ALA A 5 -6.91 -5.38 6.58
N ASP A 6 -7.03 -4.45 5.64
CA ASP A 6 -7.76 -4.66 4.38
C ASP A 6 -7.16 -5.84 3.58
N ALA A 7 -5.82 -5.89 3.47
CA ALA A 7 -5.11 -7.01 2.84
C ALA A 7 -5.33 -8.34 3.59
N ALA A 8 -5.32 -8.33 4.93
CA ALA A 8 -5.57 -9.54 5.73
C ALA A 8 -7.00 -10.06 5.53
N ASN A 9 -7.99 -9.16 5.46
CA ASN A 9 -9.37 -9.51 5.15
C ASN A 9 -9.50 -10.08 3.73
N ALA A 10 -8.87 -9.44 2.74
CA ALA A 10 -8.82 -9.92 1.36
C ALA A 10 -8.19 -11.33 1.28
N LYS A 11 -7.11 -11.56 2.03
CA LYS A 11 -6.46 -12.88 2.10
C LYS A 11 -7.41 -13.94 2.67
N THR A 12 -8.15 -13.59 3.72
CA THR A 12 -9.14 -14.50 4.33
C THR A 12 -10.28 -14.82 3.36
N LYS A 13 -10.74 -13.85 2.56
CA LYS A 13 -11.73 -14.10 1.50
C LYS A 13 -11.20 -15.10 0.47
N LEU A 14 -9.97 -14.89 0.00
CA LEU A 14 -9.30 -15.77 -0.97
C LEU A 14 -9.14 -17.20 -0.44
N GLU A 15 -8.68 -17.35 0.81
CA GLU A 15 -8.49 -18.66 1.47
C GLU A 15 -9.80 -19.43 1.63
N ASN A 16 -10.92 -18.72 1.78
CA ASN A 16 -12.26 -19.31 1.86
C ASN A 16 -12.94 -19.48 0.48
N GLY A 17 -12.25 -19.14 -0.62
CA GLY A 17 -12.77 -19.30 -1.99
C GLY A 17 -13.81 -18.25 -2.40
N PHE A 18 -13.89 -17.11 -1.72
CA PHE A 18 -14.71 -15.98 -2.18
C PHE A 18 -14.01 -15.21 -3.29
N ASP A 19 -14.80 -14.66 -4.22
CA ASP A 19 -14.29 -13.74 -5.23
C ASP A 19 -13.72 -12.47 -4.60
N LEU A 20 -12.60 -12.01 -5.15
CA LEU A 20 -11.97 -10.77 -4.73
C LEU A 20 -12.46 -9.60 -5.57
N THR A 21 -12.70 -8.47 -4.92
CA THR A 21 -12.88 -7.20 -5.63
C THR A 21 -11.54 -6.67 -6.14
N ASP A 22 -11.60 -5.73 -7.07
CA ASP A 22 -10.41 -5.00 -7.55
C ASP A 22 -9.66 -4.31 -6.39
N TYR A 23 -10.36 -3.74 -5.41
CA TYR A 23 -9.74 -3.18 -4.20
C TYR A 23 -9.07 -4.24 -3.31
N ASP A 24 -9.71 -5.42 -3.15
CA ASP A 24 -9.12 -6.53 -2.39
C ASP A 24 -7.78 -6.96 -3.04
N GLN A 25 -7.75 -7.09 -4.37
CA GLN A 25 -6.55 -7.48 -5.10
C GLN A 25 -5.44 -6.43 -4.95
N ARG A 26 -5.74 -5.13 -5.13
CA ARG A 26 -4.76 -4.05 -4.92
C ARG A 26 -4.25 -3.99 -3.48
N SER A 27 -5.10 -4.30 -2.50
CA SER A 27 -4.70 -4.35 -1.09
C SER A 27 -3.70 -5.48 -0.82
N LEU A 28 -3.91 -6.66 -1.41
CA LEU A 28 -2.97 -7.78 -1.35
C LEU A 28 -1.63 -7.42 -2.01
N ASP A 29 -1.68 -6.85 -3.22
CA ASP A 29 -0.49 -6.48 -3.98
C ASP A 29 0.32 -5.37 -3.26
N PHE A 30 -0.38 -4.39 -2.66
CA PHE A 30 0.25 -3.38 -1.82
C PHE A 30 0.95 -3.99 -0.61
N ALA A 31 0.28 -4.88 0.13
CA ALA A 31 0.88 -5.49 1.32
C ALA A 31 2.12 -6.31 0.98
N LYS A 32 2.11 -7.01 -0.16
CA LYS A 32 3.28 -7.71 -0.69
C LYS A 32 4.41 -6.75 -1.04
N ASP A 33 4.15 -5.78 -1.91
CA ASP A 33 5.17 -4.82 -2.37
C ASP A 33 5.76 -3.99 -1.21
N TYR A 34 4.93 -3.58 -0.25
CA TYR A 34 5.40 -2.86 0.94
C TYR A 34 6.32 -3.73 1.79
N SER A 35 5.96 -5.00 2.00
CA SER A 35 6.79 -5.93 2.76
C SER A 35 8.15 -6.13 2.09
N ASP A 36 8.15 -6.36 0.77
CA ASP A 36 9.35 -6.62 -0.01
C ASP A 36 10.26 -5.38 -0.10
N LYS A 37 9.69 -4.17 -0.22
CA LYS A 37 10.47 -2.94 -0.48
C LYS A 37 10.82 -2.12 0.74
N LEU A 38 10.11 -2.28 1.85
CA LEU A 38 10.29 -1.44 3.04
C LEU A 38 10.56 -2.22 4.33
N LEU A 39 10.13 -3.49 4.42
CA LEU A 39 10.25 -4.28 5.66
C LEU A 39 11.25 -5.43 5.56
N ALA A 40 11.66 -5.83 4.36
CA ALA A 40 12.61 -6.91 4.18
C ALA A 40 13.98 -6.55 4.81
N ILE A 41 14.62 -7.54 5.45
CA ILE A 41 15.83 -7.34 6.26
C ILE A 41 17.02 -6.84 5.43
N ASP A 42 17.01 -7.14 4.13
CA ASP A 42 18.02 -6.76 3.15
C ASP A 42 17.78 -5.36 2.54
N VAL A 43 16.70 -4.68 2.90
CA VAL A 43 16.45 -3.30 2.49
C VAL A 43 17.35 -2.36 3.28
N ASN A 44 18.26 -1.69 2.58
CA ASN A 44 19.17 -0.69 3.14
C ASN A 44 19.03 0.63 2.37
N ILE A 45 17.97 1.39 2.69
CA ILE A 45 17.65 2.69 2.07
C ILE A 45 17.58 3.79 3.14
N GLU A 46 17.91 5.01 2.75
CA GLU A 46 17.80 6.18 3.63
C GLU A 46 16.34 6.54 3.92
N VAL A 47 16.10 7.25 5.03
CA VAL A 47 14.72 7.59 5.46
C VAL A 47 13.94 8.37 4.40
N ASN A 48 14.58 9.27 3.66
CA ASN A 48 13.91 10.01 2.60
C ASN A 48 13.49 9.09 1.45
N GLU A 49 14.34 8.16 1.05
CA GLU A 49 14.03 7.16 0.02
C GLU A 49 12.93 6.20 0.47
N MET A 50 12.90 5.85 1.77
CA MET A 50 11.80 5.08 2.37
C MET A 50 10.46 5.83 2.26
N LEU A 51 10.44 7.15 2.53
CA LEU A 51 9.24 7.97 2.38
C LEU A 51 8.79 8.05 0.92
N ASP A 52 9.70 8.32 0.00
CA ASP A 52 9.41 8.36 -1.45
C ASP A 52 8.90 7.01 -1.95
N THR A 53 9.50 5.91 -1.50
CA THR A 53 9.05 4.56 -1.83
C THR A 53 7.64 4.30 -1.31
N GLY A 54 7.34 4.71 -0.07
CA GLY A 54 6.00 4.62 0.51
C GLY A 54 4.94 5.37 -0.31
N TRP A 55 5.23 6.63 -0.69
CA TRP A 55 4.33 7.42 -1.53
C TRP A 55 4.11 6.83 -2.92
N ASN A 56 5.18 6.30 -3.54
CA ASN A 56 5.08 5.60 -4.81
C ASN A 56 4.25 4.32 -4.71
N LEU A 57 4.35 3.58 -3.60
CA LEU A 57 3.51 2.42 -3.35
C LEU A 57 2.03 2.79 -3.17
N PHE A 58 1.74 3.90 -2.49
CA PHE A 58 0.38 4.41 -2.41
C PHE A 58 -0.16 4.79 -3.79
N ASN A 59 0.59 5.56 -4.59
CA ASN A 59 0.16 5.97 -5.94
C ASN A 59 -0.02 4.78 -6.89
N LYS A 60 0.79 3.74 -6.74
CA LYS A 60 0.70 2.53 -7.57
C LYS A 60 -0.60 1.75 -7.32
N HIS A 61 -1.02 1.65 -6.06
CA HIS A 61 -2.06 0.70 -5.65
C HIS A 61 -3.38 1.37 -5.26
N PHE A 62 -3.39 2.66 -4.99
CA PHE A 62 -4.55 3.37 -4.46
C PHE A 62 -4.70 4.76 -5.07
N LYS A 63 -5.91 5.30 -4.94
CA LYS A 63 -6.20 6.71 -5.13
C LYS A 63 -5.96 7.51 -3.86
N PRO A 64 -5.72 8.82 -3.95
CA PRO A 64 -5.58 9.71 -2.80
C PRO A 64 -6.66 9.57 -1.73
N GLU A 65 -7.92 9.46 -2.15
CA GLU A 65 -9.09 9.31 -1.27
C GLU A 65 -9.15 7.94 -0.58
N GLU A 66 -8.46 6.94 -1.11
CA GLU A 66 -8.48 5.56 -0.60
C GLU A 66 -7.49 5.33 0.53
N VAL A 67 -6.48 6.19 0.74
CA VAL A 67 -5.40 5.93 1.71
C VAL A 67 -5.67 6.48 3.12
N GLY A 68 -6.60 7.43 3.28
CA GLY A 68 -6.96 7.99 4.59
C GLY A 68 -5.88 8.87 5.19
N ILE A 69 -5.00 9.43 4.36
CA ILE A 69 -3.96 10.40 4.75
C ILE A 69 -4.55 11.81 4.64
N LYS A 70 -4.12 12.73 5.51
CA LYS A 70 -4.57 14.14 5.45
C LYS A 70 -4.35 14.73 4.06
N GLN A 71 -5.36 15.45 3.57
CA GLN A 71 -5.33 16.09 2.25
C GLN A 71 -4.09 16.99 2.06
N GLU A 72 -3.71 17.78 3.06
CA GLU A 72 -2.52 18.63 3.02
C GLU A 72 -1.22 17.86 2.70
N LEU A 73 -1.10 16.61 3.15
CA LEU A 73 0.09 15.79 2.88
C LEU A 73 0.01 15.15 1.50
N VAL A 74 -1.18 14.67 1.12
CA VAL A 74 -1.43 14.15 -0.22
C VAL A 74 -1.11 15.21 -1.26
N GLU A 75 -1.60 16.44 -1.11
CA GLU A 75 -1.35 17.51 -2.09
C GLU A 75 0.14 17.84 -2.25
N ASN A 76 0.92 17.72 -1.17
CA ASN A 76 2.34 18.05 -1.17
C ASN A 76 3.24 16.91 -1.65
N TYR A 77 2.87 15.65 -1.40
CA TYR A 77 3.77 14.51 -1.56
C TYR A 77 3.24 13.42 -2.49
N TRP A 78 1.99 13.49 -2.96
CA TRP A 78 1.47 12.50 -3.90
C TRP A 78 2.27 12.58 -5.22
N PRO A 79 2.90 11.46 -5.67
CA PRO A 79 3.68 11.44 -6.89
C PRO A 79 2.82 11.87 -8.09
N LYS A 80 3.33 12.83 -8.87
CA LYS A 80 2.70 13.26 -10.11
C LYS A 80 3.14 12.28 -11.21
N SER A 81 2.17 11.53 -11.74
CA SER A 81 2.36 10.62 -12.88
C SER A 81 2.54 11.36 -14.19
#